data_AF-A0A8R2JXA5-F1
#
_entry.id   AF-A0A8R2JXA5-F1
#
_cell.length_a   1.000
_cell.length_b   1.000
_cell.length_c   1.000
_cell.angle_alpha   90.00
_cell.angle_beta   90.00
_cell.angle_gamma   90.00
#
_symmetry.space_group_name_H-M   'P 1'
#
loop_
_entity.id
_entity.type
_entity.pdbx_description
1 polymer ?
#
loop_
_entity_poly.entity_id
_entity_poly.type
_entity_poly.pdbx_seq_one_letter_code
_entity_poly.pdbx_strand_id
1 'polypeptide(L)'
;MITISNTHNHNINTAEALRYLNPDIHLRKTFEEYFYDGMTISDALRYHESILTMSNTPIEDFANGRINPTYRCVQNWHDQWRVLNLGPRTGQGVIMVIKYLCLIIYIKNLFYIYIIIIDVF
;
A
#
# COMPACT_ATOMS: atom_id res chain seq x y z
N MET A 1 -15.34 -33.95 -12.85
CA MET A 1 -14.16 -33.33 -13.53
C MET A 1 -14.67 -32.13 -14.29
N ILE A 2 -14.27 -30.91 -13.89
CA ILE A 2 -14.65 -29.69 -14.59
C ILE A 2 -13.42 -29.27 -15.41
N THR A 3 -13.58 -29.20 -16.73
CA THR A 3 -12.56 -28.75 -17.66
C THR A 3 -12.92 -27.34 -18.09
N ILE A 4 -12.13 -26.34 -17.68
CA ILE A 4 -12.32 -24.95 -18.12
C ILE A 4 -11.59 -24.77 -19.46
N SER A 5 -12.35 -24.54 -20.52
CA SER A 5 -11.80 -24.25 -21.85
C SER A 5 -11.42 -22.76 -21.96
N ASN A 6 -10.14 -22.46 -22.16
CA ASN A 6 -9.61 -21.10 -22.22
C ASN A 6 -9.61 -20.52 -23.65
N THR A 7 -10.76 -20.60 -24.33
CA THR A 7 -10.94 -20.03 -25.67
C THR A 7 -11.63 -18.68 -25.56
N HIS A 8 -10.88 -17.60 -25.78
CA HIS A 8 -11.41 -16.23 -25.79
C HIS A 8 -11.80 -15.82 -27.22
N ASN A 9 -12.97 -15.22 -27.36
CA ASN A 9 -13.49 -14.71 -28.64
C ASN A 9 -13.18 -13.21 -28.87
N HIS A 10 -12.35 -12.61 -28.01
CA HIS A 10 -11.96 -11.22 -28.05
C HIS A 10 -10.48 -11.06 -27.68
N ASN A 11 -9.89 -9.92 -28.07
CA ASN A 11 -8.50 -9.61 -27.76
C ASN A 11 -8.32 -9.47 -26.24
N ILE A 12 -7.43 -10.27 -25.66
CA ILE A 12 -7.10 -10.26 -24.24
C ILE A 12 -6.06 -9.18 -23.85
N ASN A 13 -5.48 -8.49 -24.84
CA ASN A 13 -4.54 -7.39 -24.65
C ASN A 13 -5.24 -6.01 -24.73
N THR A 14 -6.40 -5.89 -24.10
CA THR A 14 -7.11 -4.60 -23.98
C THR A 14 -6.75 -3.92 -22.67
N ALA A 15 -6.83 -2.58 -22.64
CA ALA A 15 -6.63 -1.81 -21.40
C ALA A 15 -7.56 -2.25 -20.27
N GLU A 16 -8.76 -2.75 -20.60
CA GLU A 16 -9.69 -3.32 -19.63
C GLU A 16 -9.18 -4.63 -19.01
N ALA A 17 -8.64 -5.55 -19.82
CA ALA A 17 -8.07 -6.79 -19.33
C ALA A 17 -6.81 -6.54 -18.48
N LEU A 18 -5.96 -5.60 -18.90
CA LEU A 18 -4.73 -5.22 -18.18
C LEU A 18 -5.03 -4.62 -16.80
N ARG A 19 -6.14 -3.90 -16.64
CA ARG A 19 -6.55 -3.28 -15.37
C ARG A 19 -6.77 -4.29 -14.24
N TYR A 20 -7.18 -5.51 -14.58
CA TYR A 20 -7.47 -6.56 -13.61
C TYR A 20 -6.31 -7.52 -13.36
N LEU A 21 -5.12 -7.22 -13.89
CA LEU A 21 -3.92 -7.96 -13.55
C LEU A 21 -3.63 -7.83 -12.05
N ASN A 22 -3.31 -8.96 -11.43
CA ASN A 22 -2.97 -8.99 -10.02
C ASN A 22 -1.73 -8.13 -9.75
N PRO A 23 -1.83 -7.16 -8.82
CA PRO A 23 -0.72 -6.33 -8.39
C PRO A 23 0.42 -7.15 -7.81
N ASP A 24 1.64 -6.67 -8.04
CA ASP A 24 2.82 -7.25 -7.41
C ASP A 24 2.79 -7.04 -5.88
N ILE A 25 3.37 -7.98 -5.13
CA ILE A 25 3.43 -7.89 -3.67
C ILE A 25 4.31 -6.74 -3.21
N HIS A 26 5.34 -6.39 -3.99
CA HIS A 26 6.18 -5.23 -3.71
C HIS A 26 5.42 -3.92 -3.89
N LEU A 27 4.57 -3.83 -4.92
CA LEU A 27 3.73 -2.66 -5.14
C LEU A 27 2.80 -2.40 -3.96
N ARG A 28 2.19 -3.45 -3.39
CA ARG A 28 1.39 -3.31 -2.17
C ARG A 28 2.22 -2.74 -1.01
N LYS A 29 3.45 -3.22 -0.80
CA LYS A 29 4.32 -2.72 0.28
C LYS A 29 4.66 -1.24 0.10
N THR A 30 4.95 -0.82 -1.12
CA THR A 30 5.18 0.60 -1.45
C THR A 30 3.96 1.47 -1.10
N PHE A 31 2.74 1.01 -1.40
CA PHE A 31 1.53 1.72 -0.98
C PHE A 31 1.33 1.72 0.54
N GLU A 32 1.69 0.65 1.24
CA GLU A 32 1.66 0.62 2.71
C GLU A 32 2.63 1.65 3.31
N GLU A 33 3.82 1.86 2.71
CA GLU A 33 4.75 2.94 3.09
C GLU A 33 4.13 4.32 2.91
N TYR A 34 3.45 4.58 1.77
CA TYR A 34 2.72 5.85 1.58
C TYR A 34 1.66 6.10 2.65
N PHE A 35 0.98 5.04 3.11
CA PHE A 35 0.00 5.17 4.19
C PHE A 35 0.67 5.43 5.54
N TYR A 36 1.85 4.84 5.80
CA TYR A 36 2.64 5.16 6.99
C TYR A 36 3.10 6.62 7.01
N ASP A 37 3.38 7.20 5.84
CA ASP A 37 3.69 8.62 5.69
C ASP A 37 2.43 9.52 5.82
N GLY A 38 1.27 8.93 6.07
CA GLY A 38 0.01 9.64 6.30
C GLY A 38 -0.72 10.06 5.02
N MET A 39 -0.34 9.53 3.86
CA MET A 39 -1.01 9.85 2.60
C MET A 39 -2.42 9.26 2.55
N THR A 40 -3.38 10.02 2.02
CA THR A 40 -4.71 9.48 1.70
C THR A 40 -4.63 8.57 0.48
N ILE A 41 -5.67 7.75 0.25
CA ILE A 41 -5.75 6.88 -0.94
C ILE A 41 -5.53 7.68 -2.24
N SER A 42 -6.15 8.86 -2.34
CA SER A 42 -6.03 9.73 -3.51
C SER A 42 -4.64 10.33 -3.65
N ASP A 43 -4.02 10.74 -2.54
CA ASP A 43 -2.65 11.28 -2.57
C ASP A 43 -1.63 10.21 -2.95
N ALA A 44 -1.75 9.01 -2.38
CA ALA A 44 -0.89 7.87 -2.69
C ALA A 44 -0.96 7.49 -4.18
N LEU A 45 -2.16 7.43 -4.76
CA LEU A 45 -2.34 7.17 -6.20
C LEU A 45 -1.70 8.26 -7.06
N ARG A 46 -1.98 9.53 -6.76
CA ARG A 46 -1.42 10.66 -7.51
C ARG A 46 0.11 10.70 -7.42
N TYR A 47 0.64 10.41 -6.24
CA TYR A 47 2.08 10.34 -6.01
C TYR A 47 2.72 9.20 -6.79
N HIS A 48 2.12 8.01 -6.74
CA HIS A 48 2.58 6.85 -7.51
C HIS A 48 2.57 7.13 -9.02
N GLU A 49 1.48 7.71 -9.55
CA GLU A 49 1.40 8.11 -10.96
C GLU A 49 2.48 9.16 -11.32
N SER A 50 2.79 10.09 -10.42
CA SER A 50 3.88 11.04 -10.63
C SER A 50 5.24 10.36 -10.73
N ILE A 51 5.50 9.34 -9.91
CA ILE A 51 6.72 8.53 -10.00
C ILE A 51 6.79 7.79 -11.33
N LEU A 52 5.69 7.15 -11.76
CA LEU A 52 5.62 6.45 -13.05
C LEU A 52 5.87 7.39 -14.24
N THR A 53 5.35 8.62 -14.14
CA THR A 53 5.57 9.68 -15.13
C THR A 53 7.04 10.08 -15.19
N MET A 54 7.69 10.23 -14.02
CA MET A 54 9.11 10.57 -13.94
C MET A 54 10.04 9.44 -14.39
N SER A 55 9.62 8.18 -14.29
CA SER A 55 10.39 7.02 -14.73
C SER A 55 10.27 6.72 -16.23
N ASN A 56 9.61 7.58 -17.01
CA ASN A 56 9.33 7.38 -18.44
C ASN A 56 8.62 6.04 -18.71
N THR A 57 7.69 5.65 -17.83
CA THR A 57 6.87 4.45 -18.00
C THR A 57 6.03 4.56 -19.28
N PRO A 58 5.93 3.50 -20.11
CA PRO A 58 5.08 3.51 -21.30
C PRO A 58 3.61 3.79 -20.98
N ILE A 59 2.90 4.48 -21.89
CA ILE A 59 1.51 4.90 -21.63
C ILE A 59 0.57 3.69 -21.42
N GLU A 60 0.84 2.57 -22.09
CA GLU A 60 0.10 1.32 -21.93
C GLU A 60 0.18 0.75 -20.51
N ASP A 61 1.29 0.97 -19.81
CA ASP A 61 1.52 0.47 -18.46
C ASP A 61 0.75 1.26 -17.39
N PHE A 62 0.26 2.47 -17.72
CA PHE A 62 -0.66 3.20 -16.85
C PHE A 62 -2.02 2.48 -16.70
N ALA A 63 -2.41 1.67 -17.69
CA ALA A 63 -3.62 0.84 -17.62
C ALA A 63 -3.36 -0.53 -16.98
N ASN A 64 -2.08 -0.88 -16.76
CA ASN A 64 -1.68 -2.18 -16.24
C ASN A 64 -1.86 -2.21 -14.72
N GLY A 65 -2.87 -2.94 -14.25
CA GLY A 65 -3.19 -3.08 -12.83
C GLY A 65 -2.07 -3.68 -11.99
N ARG A 66 -1.09 -4.35 -12.63
CA ARG A 66 0.11 -4.87 -11.96
C ARG A 66 1.10 -3.76 -11.57
N ILE A 67 1.13 -2.67 -12.33
CA ILE A 67 2.10 -1.57 -12.21
C ILE A 67 1.42 -0.32 -11.64
N ASN A 68 0.25 0.04 -12.18
CA ASN A 68 -0.60 1.13 -11.72
C ASN A 68 -1.92 0.56 -11.16
N PRO A 69 -2.05 0.39 -9.84
CA PRO A 69 -3.20 -0.26 -9.25
C PRO A 69 -4.45 0.62 -9.33
N THR A 70 -5.62 0.01 -9.48
CA THR A 70 -6.87 0.77 -9.48
C THR A 70 -7.18 1.35 -8.11
N TYR A 71 -7.97 2.43 -8.08
CA TYR A 71 -8.46 3.04 -6.84
C TYR A 71 -9.08 2.01 -5.87
N ARG A 72 -9.93 1.12 -6.39
CA ARG A 72 -10.60 0.09 -5.57
C ARG A 72 -9.62 -0.90 -4.96
N CYS A 73 -8.53 -1.20 -5.66
CA CYS A 73 -7.47 -2.06 -5.15
C CYS A 73 -6.73 -1.38 -3.98
N VAL A 74 -6.31 -0.13 -4.18
CA VAL A 74 -5.63 0.68 -3.16
C VAL A 74 -6.54 0.93 -1.96
N GLN A 75 -7.83 1.17 -2.18
CA GLN A 75 -8.83 1.30 -1.11
C GLN A 75 -8.90 0.04 -0.22
N ASN A 76 -8.95 -1.14 -0.84
CA ASN A 76 -8.95 -2.41 -0.10
C ASN A 76 -7.66 -2.57 0.73
N TRP A 77 -6.50 -2.24 0.17
CA TRP A 77 -5.24 -2.28 0.92
C TRP A 77 -5.21 -1.28 2.08
N HIS A 78 -5.65 -0.05 1.84
CA HIS A 78 -5.73 0.98 2.88
C HIS A 78 -6.68 0.56 4.00
N ASP A 79 -7.84 -0.04 3.69
CA ASP A 79 -8.75 -0.52 4.73
C ASP A 79 -8.14 -1.66 5.55
N GLN A 80 -7.45 -2.62 4.92
CA GLN A 80 -6.72 -3.68 5.63
C GLN A 80 -5.62 -3.10 6.51
N TRP A 81 -4.78 -2.23 5.94
CA TRP A 81 -3.69 -1.55 6.64
C TRP A 81 -4.22 -0.75 7.83
N ARG A 82 -5.30 0.00 7.66
CA ARG A 82 -5.92 0.82 8.72
C ARG A 82 -6.46 -0.03 9.85
N VAL A 83 -7.13 -1.14 9.55
CA VAL A 83 -7.63 -2.04 10.60
C VAL A 83 -6.48 -2.62 11.42
N LEU A 84 -5.37 -2.99 10.77
CA LEU A 84 -4.19 -3.52 11.42
C LEU A 84 -3.42 -2.47 12.23
N ASN A 85 -3.27 -1.24 11.70
CA ASN A 85 -2.37 -0.23 12.25
C ASN A 85 -3.06 0.86 13.08
N LEU A 86 -4.34 1.11 12.86
CA LEU A 86 -5.14 2.14 13.55
C LEU A 86 -6.32 1.55 14.34
N GLY A 87 -6.60 0.26 14.14
CA GLY A 87 -7.70 -0.44 14.81
C GLY A 87 -9.08 -0.13 14.21
N PRO A 88 -10.14 -0.74 14.76
CA PRO A 88 -11.51 -0.46 14.36
C PRO A 88 -11.89 0.97 14.75
N ARG A 89 -12.77 1.63 13.96
CA ARG A 89 -13.23 3.02 14.21
C ARG A 89 -14.06 3.19 15.49
N THR A 90 -14.33 2.09 16.20
CA THR A 90 -15.07 2.09 17.46
C THR A 90 -14.12 2.40 18.62
N GLY A 91 -14.49 3.34 19.48
CA GLY A 91 -13.59 4.05 20.40
C GLY A 91 -12.62 3.18 21.22
N GLN A 92 -13.02 2.00 21.69
CA GLN A 92 -12.11 1.13 22.47
C GLN A 92 -10.93 0.60 21.65
N GLY A 93 -11.13 0.24 20.38
CA GLY A 93 -10.06 -0.30 19.53
C GLY A 93 -9.05 0.78 19.12
N VAL A 94 -9.52 1.99 18.81
CA VAL A 94 -8.66 3.14 18.51
C VAL A 94 -7.77 3.49 19.70
N ILE A 95 -8.34 3.56 20.91
CA ILE A 95 -7.61 3.89 22.14
C ILE A 95 -6.51 2.85 22.41
N MET A 96 -6.80 1.56 22.20
CA MET A 96 -5.85 0.49 22.44
C MET A 96 -4.64 0.62 21.50
N VAL A 97 -4.88 0.81 20.21
CA VAL A 97 -3.81 0.94 19.21
C VAL A 97 -2.96 2.20 19.44
N ILE A 98 -3.58 3.34 19.77
CA ILE A 98 -2.85 4.56 20.11
C ILE A 98 -1.93 4.33 21.32
N LYS A 99 -2.41 3.67 22.38
CA LYS A 99 -1.59 3.35 23.55
C LYS A 99 -0.39 2.47 23.19
N TYR A 100 -0.60 1.43 22.36
CA TYR A 100 0.49 0.57 21.90
C TYR A 100 1.52 1.32 21.04
N LEU A 101 1.07 2.15 20.09
CA LEU A 101 1.96 2.97 19.27
C LEU A 101 2.76 3.96 20.12
N CYS A 102 2.12 4.65 21.07
CA CYS A 102 2.81 5.54 22.01
C CYS A 102 3.89 4.79 22.81
N LEU A 103 3.61 3.59 23.29
CA LEU A 103 4.57 2.77 24.02
C LEU A 103 5.76 2.37 23.13
N ILE A 104 5.50 1.94 21.89
CA ILE A 104 6.56 1.58 20.94
C ILE A 104 7.45 2.79 20.63
N ILE A 105 6.85 3.96 20.37
CA ILE A 105 7.60 5.20 20.12
C ILE A 105 8.43 5.57 21.34
N TYR A 106 7.87 5.49 22.54
CA TYR A 106 8.59 5.77 23.78
C TYR A 106 9.80 4.85 23.96
N ILE A 107 9.61 3.54 23.79
CA ILE A 107 10.70 2.54 23.89
C ILE A 107 11.77 2.76 22.82
N LYS A 108 11.37 3.03 21.57
CA LYS A 108 12.33 3.33 20.48
C LYS A 108 13.17 4.57 20.79
N ASN A 109 12.54 5.64 21.28
CA ASN A 109 13.26 6.86 21.67
C ASN A 109 14.19 6.61 22.87
N LEU A 110 13.75 5.85 23.87
CA LEU A 110 14.58 5.49 25.02
C LEU A 110 15.81 4.68 24.60
N PHE A 111 15.64 3.71 23.71
CA PHE A 111 16.72 2.91 23.16
C PHE A 111 17.70 3.75 22.33
N TYR A 112 17.20 4.67 21.52
CA TYR A 112 18.02 5.60 20.75
C TYR A 112 18.87 6.52 21.66
N ILE A 113 18.27 7.06 22.71
CA ILE A 113 18.99 7.85 23.73
C ILE A 113 20.07 7.01 24.42
N TYR A 114 19.75 5.76 24.77
CA TYR A 114 20.70 4.86 25.41
C TYR A 114 21.93 4.56 24.54
N ILE A 115 21.73 4.33 23.24
CA ILE A 115 22.83 4.15 22.27
C ILE A 115 23.71 5.40 22.22
N ILE A 116 23.10 6.59 22.07
CA ILE A 116 23.86 7.86 22.02
C ILE A 116 24.69 8.06 23.30
N ILE A 117 24.15 7.72 24.47
CA ILE A 117 24.90 7.85 25.73
C ILE A 117 26.09 6.89 25.75
N ILE A 118 25.94 5.65 25.28
CA ILE A 118 27.06 4.69 25.24
C ILE A 118 28.14 5.11 24.24
N ASP A 119 27.78 5.65 23.08
CA ASP A 119 28.75 6.04 22.06
C ASP A 119 29.52 7.34 22.42
N VAL A 120 29.08 8.08 23.45
CA VAL A 120 29.68 9.35 23.91
C VAL A 120 30.58 9.17 25.16
N PHE A 121 30.63 7.97 25.76
CA PHE A 121 31.51 7.62 26.89
C PHE A 121 32.53 6.55 26.50
#